data_AF-A0A933LPY3-F1
#
_entry.id   AF-A0A933LPY3-F1
#
_cell.length_a   1.000
_cell.length_b   1.000
_cell.length_c   1.000
_cell.angle_alpha   90.00
_cell.angle_beta   90.00
_cell.angle_gamma   90.00
#
_symmetry.space_group_name_H-M   'P 1'
#
loop_
_entity.id
_entity.type
_entity.pdbx_description
1 polymer ?
#
loop_
_entity_poly.entity_id
_entity_poly.type
_entity_poly.pdbx_seq_one_letter_code
_entity_poly.pdbx_strand_id
1 'polypeptide(L)' 'MAQIARETRLGRESLYKALSPEGNPEFATVLKVVRALGLRFHATTAHT' A
#
# COMPACT_ATOMS: atom_id res chain seq x y z
N MET A 1 -1.37 -7.89 8.69
CA MET A 1 -1.94 -7.94 7.32
C MET A 1 -3.45 -8.18 7.24
N ALA A 2 -4.08 -8.97 8.12
CA ALA A 2 -5.53 -9.22 8.04
C ALA A 2 -6.41 -7.95 8.18
N GLN A 3 -6.03 -7.01 9.05
CA GLN A 3 -6.73 -5.73 9.20
C GLN A 3 -6.59 -4.86 7.94
N ILE A 4 -5.38 -4.69 7.43
CA ILE A 4 -5.13 -3.92 6.20
C ILE A 4 -5.90 -4.52 5.02
N ALA A 5 -5.91 -5.85 4.86
CA ALA A 5 -6.70 -6.51 3.81
C ALA A 5 -8.20 -6.15 3.90
N ARG A 6 -8.78 -6.12 5.11
CA ARG A 6 -10.17 -5.70 5.32
C ARG A 6 -10.39 -4.23 4.97
N GLU A 7 -9.55 -3.34 5.47
CA GLU A 7 -9.71 -1.89 5.29
C GLU A 7 -9.45 -1.45 3.84
N THR A 8 -8.49 -2.08 3.16
CA THR A 8 -8.16 -1.82 1.76
C THR A 8 -9.08 -2.53 0.77
N ARG A 9 -9.91 -3.47 1.25
CA ARG A 9 -10.70 -4.43 0.45
C ARG A 9 -9.85 -5.23 -0.54
N LEU A 10 -8.60 -5.48 -0.18
CA LEU A 10 -7.69 -6.33 -0.95
C LEU A 10 -7.66 -7.73 -0.35
N GLY A 11 -7.54 -8.75 -1.20
CA GLY A 11 -7.30 -10.11 -0.74
C GLY A 11 -5.98 -10.20 0.02
N ARG A 12 -5.93 -11.01 1.09
CA ARG A 12 -4.69 -11.20 1.87
C ARG A 12 -3.52 -11.66 0.98
N GLU A 13 -3.77 -12.63 0.11
CA GLU A 13 -2.76 -13.16 -0.83
C GLU A 13 -2.28 -12.10 -1.83
N SER A 14 -3.20 -11.34 -2.41
CA SER A 14 -2.87 -10.22 -3.29
C SER A 14 -2.03 -9.17 -2.57
N LEU A 15 -2.36 -8.84 -1.31
CA LEU A 15 -1.58 -7.93 -0.49
C LEU A 15 -0.17 -8.48 -0.20
N TYR A 16 -0.05 -9.77 0.10
CA TYR A 16 1.24 -10.43 0.32
C TYR A 16 2.11 -10.42 -0.94
N LYS A 17 1.54 -10.73 -2.11
CA LYS A 17 2.27 -10.69 -3.38
C LYS A 17 2.66 -9.27 -3.81
N ALA A 18 1.78 -8.30 -3.56
CA ALA A 18 2.02 -6.91 -3.93
C ALA A 18 3.10 -6.25 -3.05
N LEU A 19 3.25 -6.67 -1.79
CA LEU A 19 4.19 -6.09 -0.82
C LEU A 19 5.37 -7.01 -0.48
N SER A 20 5.56 -8.11 -1.21
CA SER A 20 6.74 -8.96 -1.07
C SER A 20 7.99 -8.26 -1.65
N PRO A 21 9.21 -8.74 -1.35
CA PRO A 21 10.43 -8.13 -1.88
C PRO A 21 10.48 -8.09 -3.41
N GLU A 22 9.90 -9.08 -4.09
CA GLU A 22 9.78 -9.16 -5.56
C GLU A 22 8.44 -8.60 -6.08
N GLY A 23 7.63 -8.01 -5.20
CA GLY A 23 6.30 -7.50 -5.51
C GLY A 23 6.35 -6.29 -6.44
N ASN A 24 5.35 -6.17 -7.30
CA ASN A 24 5.14 -4.99 -8.14
C ASN A 24 3.75 -4.38 -7.87
N PRO A 25 3.58 -3.66 -6.75
CA PRO A 25 2.30 -3.08 -6.39
C PRO A 25 1.96 -1.92 -7.32
N GLU A 26 0.73 -1.89 -7.83
CA GLU A 26 0.20 -0.66 -8.42
C GLU A 26 0.25 0.49 -7.41
N PHE A 27 0.51 1.71 -7.87
CA PHE A 27 0.57 2.87 -6.99
C PHE A 27 -0.73 3.06 -6.19
N ALA A 28 -1.88 2.73 -6.77
CA ALA A 28 -3.18 2.73 -6.09
C ALA A 28 -3.23 1.79 -4.87
N THR A 29 -2.55 0.64 -4.95
CA THR A 29 -2.41 -0.32 -3.84
C THR A 29 -1.60 0.28 -2.71
N VAL A 30 -0.48 0.93 -3.04
CA VAL A 30 0.36 1.65 -2.06
C VAL A 30 -0.46 2.70 -1.31
N LEU A 31 -1.20 3.54 -2.03
CA LEU A 31 -2.03 4.59 -1.41
C LEU A 31 -3.15 4.04 -0.53
N LYS A 32 -3.77 2.91 -0.90
CA LYS A 32 -4.76 2.22 -0.05
C LYS A 32 -4.13 1.75 1.26
N VAL A 33 -2.94 1.16 1.20
CA VAL A 33 -2.21 0.66 2.38
C VAL A 33 -1.80 1.81 3.29
N VAL A 34 -1.24 2.89 2.74
CA VAL A 34 -0.89 4.11 3.51
C VAL A 34 -2.11 4.62 4.29
N ARG A 35 -3.28 4.71 3.65
CA ARG A 35 -4.52 5.16 4.30
C ARG A 35 -5.01 4.19 5.38
N ALA A 36 -4.98 2.88 5.13
CA ALA A 36 -5.35 1.86 6.11
C ALA A 36 -4.42 1.83 7.34
N LEU A 37 -3.19 2.32 7.19
CA LEU A 37 -2.26 2.52 8.31
C LEU A 37 -2.51 3.82 9.08
N GLY A 38 -3.50 4.63 8.69
CA GLY A 38 -3.74 5.96 9.26
C GLY A 38 -2.69 7.00 8.85
N LEU A 39 -1.89 6.72 7.82
CA LEU A 39 -0.84 7.60 7.35
C LEU A 39 -1.33 8.53 6.24
N ARG A 40 -0.60 9.62 6.03
CA ARG A 40 -0.84 10.59 4.95
C ARG A 40 0.34 10.58 4.00
N PHE A 41 0.08 10.35 2.72
CA PHE A 41 1.11 10.45 1.69
C PHE A 41 1.37 11.93 1.36
N HIS A 42 2.63 12.33 1.34
CA HIS A 42 3.08 13.66 0.91
C HIS A 42 4.28 13.48 -0.01
N ALA A 43 4.27 14.20 -1.14
CA ALA A 43 5.38 14.23 -2.08
C ALA A 43 5.91 15.67 -2.17
N THR A 44 7.23 15.80 -2.18
CA THR A 44 7.96 17.06 -2.35
C THR A 44 8.96 16.91 -3.49
N THR A 45 9.39 18.03 -4.06
CA THR A 45 10.48 18.06 -5.04
C THR A 45 11.77 17.54 -4.40
N ALA A 46 12.43 16.56 -5.03
CA ALA A 46 13.68 15.99 -4.52
C ALA A 46 14.91 16.88 -4.82
N HIS A 47 14.82 17.72 -5.86
CA HIS A 47 15.88 18.62 -6.28
C HIS A 47 15.26 20.00 -6.55
N THR A 48 15.93 21.03 -6.05
CA THR A 48 15.62 22.46 -6.26
C THR A 48 16.73 23.06 -7.10
#